data_AF-A0AAW0L653-F1
#
_entry.id   AF-A0AAW0L653-F1
#
_cell.length_a   1.000
_cell.length_b   1.000
_cell.length_c   1.000
_cell.angle_alpha   90.00
_cell.angle_beta   90.00
_cell.angle_gamma   90.00
#
_symmetry.space_group_name_H-M   'P 1'
#
loop_
_entity.id
_entity.type
_entity.pdbx_description
1 polymer ?
#
loop_
_entity_poly.entity_id
_entity_poly.type
_entity_poly.pdbx_seq_one_letter_code
_entity_poly.pdbx_strand_id
1 'polypeptide(L)' 'MGEIQPWSSSSSSSSSSTMPLLSLNHVSFVCNSLRRSIRFYEEVLGFVLIKRPSSFNFEGAWFNTFVDML' A
#
# COMPACT_ATOMS: atom_id res chain seq x y z
N MET A 1 -20.08 46.96 2.38
CA MET A 1 -18.65 47.08 2.07
C MET A 1 -17.91 46.27 3.12
N GLY A 2 -17.64 44.98 2.86
CA GLY A 2 -17.06 44.07 3.85
C GLY A 2 -15.55 44.27 3.94
N GLU A 3 -15.05 44.47 5.15
CA GLU A 3 -13.62 44.60 5.44
C GLU A 3 -12.95 43.23 5.35
N ILE A 4 -11.98 43.08 4.43
CA ILE A 4 -11.22 41.85 4.26
C ILE A 4 -10.12 41.83 5.33
N GLN A 5 -10.27 40.98 6.34
CA GLN A 5 -9.24 40.71 7.34
C GLN A 5 -8.06 39.98 6.66
N PRO A 6 -6.81 40.49 6.74
CA PRO A 6 -5.66 39.78 6.21
C PRO A 6 -5.43 38.50 7.03
N TRP A 7 -5.26 37.38 6.34
CA TRP A 7 -4.82 36.12 6.95
C TRP A 7 -3.50 36.39 7.69
N SER A 8 -3.53 36.33 9.02
CA SER A 8 -2.32 36.29 9.83
C SER A 8 -1.66 34.93 9.59
N SER A 9 -0.62 34.91 8.74
CA SER A 9 0.30 33.79 8.64
C SER A 9 1.07 33.67 9.94
N SER A 10 0.46 33.02 10.93
CA SER A 10 1.19 32.43 12.04
C SER A 10 2.12 31.41 11.42
N SER A 11 3.38 31.77 11.21
CA SER A 11 4.45 30.84 10.89
C SER A 11 4.67 29.97 12.12
N SER A 12 3.77 28.99 12.29
CA SER A 12 4.03 27.85 13.14
C SER A 12 5.28 27.20 12.58
N SER A 13 6.37 27.28 13.33
CA SER A 13 7.52 26.42 13.12
C SER A 13 7.01 24.99 13.30
N SER A 14 6.55 24.39 12.20
CA SER A 14 6.19 23.00 12.13
C SER A 14 7.48 22.23 12.36
N SER A 15 7.78 21.94 13.63
CA SER A 15 8.62 20.81 13.97
C SER A 15 7.97 19.64 13.25
N SER A 16 8.53 19.25 12.11
CA SER A 16 8.05 18.17 11.28
C SER A 16 8.07 16.90 12.13
N SER A 17 6.97 16.64 12.82
CA SER A 17 6.74 15.38 13.52
C SER A 17 6.58 14.34 12.43
N THR A 18 7.72 13.78 12.03
CA THR A 18 7.76 12.71 11.03
C THR A 18 6.97 11.54 11.61
N MET A 19 5.89 11.13 10.94
CA MET A 19 5.14 9.96 11.39
C MET A 19 6.06 8.74 11.34
N PRO A 20 6.14 7.94 12.41
CA PRO A 20 7.00 6.77 12.42
C PRO A 20 6.51 5.76 11.38
N LEU A 21 7.44 5.25 10.58
CA LEU A 21 7.18 4.11 9.70
C LEU A 21 7.07 2.85 10.57
N LEU A 22 5.85 2.32 10.69
CA LEU A 22 5.57 1.18 11.57
C LEU A 22 5.95 -0.16 10.92
N SER A 23 5.56 -0.35 9.66
CA SER A 23 5.72 -1.63 8.97
C SER A 23 5.65 -1.48 7.45
N LEU A 24 6.13 -2.52 6.76
CA LEU A 24 5.95 -2.68 5.34
C LEU A 24 4.51 -3.15 5.07
N ASN A 25 3.74 -2.31 4.38
CA ASN A 25 2.33 -2.60 4.13
C ASN A 25 2.13 -3.58 2.96
N HIS A 26 2.88 -3.41 1.87
CA HIS A 26 2.82 -4.27 0.69
C HIS A 26 4.08 -4.06 -0.16
N VAL A 27 4.37 -5.04 -1.02
CA VAL A 27 5.40 -4.92 -2.07
C VAL A 27 4.77 -5.36 -3.38
N SER A 28 4.99 -4.58 -4.43
CA SER A 28 4.51 -4.87 -5.78
C SER A 28 5.70 -5.20 -6.68
N PHE A 29 5.59 -6.25 -7.50
CA PHE A 29 6.66 -6.70 -8.38
C PHE A 29 6.12 -7.00 -9.79
N VAL A 30 6.81 -6.49 -10.81
CA VAL A 30 6.51 -6.80 -12.22
C VAL A 30 7.24 -8.08 -12.60
N CYS A 31 6.50 -9.08 -13.10
CA CYS A 31 7.05 -10.38 -13.45
C CYS A 31 6.86 -10.70 -14.94
N ASN A 32 7.75 -11.53 -15.48
CA ASN A 32 7.68 -11.97 -16.89
C ASN A 32 6.51 -12.94 -17.16
N SER A 33 6.07 -13.69 -16.14
CA SER A 33 4.98 -14.65 -16.27
C SER A 33 4.19 -14.72 -14.96
N LEU A 34 2.93 -14.28 -14.99
CA LEU A 34 2.04 -14.31 -13.83
C LEU A 34 1.85 -15.73 -13.30
N ARG A 35 1.50 -16.69 -14.17
CA ARG A 35 1.21 -18.08 -13.78
C ARG A 35 2.36 -18.76 -13.04
N ARG A 36 3.59 -18.61 -13.56
CA ARG A 36 4.80 -19.14 -12.92
C ARG A 36 5.08 -18.47 -11.56
N SER A 37 4.84 -17.16 -11.48
CA SER A 37 5.04 -16.41 -10.23
C SER A 37 4.00 -16.81 -9.18
N ILE A 38 2.73 -16.97 -9.55
CA ILE A 38 1.67 -17.47 -8.67
C ILE A 38 2.07 -18.82 -8.07
N ARG A 39 2.46 -19.77 -8.93
CA ARG A 39 2.87 -21.10 -8.50
C ARG A 39 4.04 -21.06 -7.51
N PHE A 40 5.02 -20.20 -7.75
CA PHE A 40 6.15 -20.02 -6.84
C PHE A 40 5.70 -19.45 -5.48
N TYR A 41 4.88 -18.40 -5.48
CA TYR A 41 4.40 -17.79 -4.23
C TYR A 41 3.50 -18.72 -3.43
N GLU A 42 2.64 -19.53 -4.07
CA GLU A 42 1.77 -20.50 -3.38
C GLU A 42 2.51 -21.78 -2.98
N GLU A 43 3.19 -22.45 -3.92
CA GLU A 43 3.72 -23.81 -3.67
C GLU A 43 5.08 -23.80 -2.98
N VAL A 44 5.90 -22.77 -3.18
CA VAL A 44 7.26 -22.71 -2.61
C VAL A 44 7.29 -21.84 -1.36
N LEU A 45 6.67 -20.66 -1.42
CA LEU A 45 6.65 -19.72 -0.30
C LEU A 45 5.43 -19.90 0.63
N GLY A 46 4.42 -20.67 0.21
CA GLY A 46 3.24 -20.95 1.03
C GLY A 46 2.28 -19.77 1.18
N PHE A 47 2.36 -18.75 0.32
CA PHE A 47 1.48 -17.59 0.43
C PHE A 47 0.07 -17.91 -0.04
N VAL A 48 -0.91 -17.21 0.52
CA VAL A 48 -2.32 -17.39 0.19
C VAL A 48 -2.76 -16.35 -0.83
N LEU A 49 -3.31 -16.78 -1.96
CA LEU A 49 -3.89 -15.90 -2.96
C LEU A 49 -5.17 -15.24 -2.41
N ILE A 50 -5.25 -13.91 -2.46
CA ILE A 50 -6.41 -13.14 -1.96
C ILE A 50 -7.23 -12.54 -3.09
N LYS A 51 -8.51 -12.25 -2.79
CA LYS A 51 -9.44 -11.67 -3.77
C LYS A 51 -9.01 -10.25 -4.13
N ARG A 52 -8.98 -9.99 -5.44
CA ARG A 52 -8.62 -8.71 -6.01
C ARG A 52 -9.78 -7.69 -5.99
N PRO A 53 -9.52 -6.40 -5.69
CA PRO A 53 -10.47 -5.33 -5.92
C PRO A 53 -10.83 -5.18 -7.40
N SER A 54 -12.12 -5.04 -7.71
CA SER A 54 -12.62 -4.96 -9.10
C SER A 54 -12.20 -3.69 -9.85
N SER A 55 -11.62 -2.69 -9.18
CA SER A 55 -11.21 -1.41 -9.75
C SER A 55 -9.97 -1.49 -10.64
N PHE A 56 -9.16 -2.54 -10.53
CA PHE A 56 -7.95 -2.70 -11.34
C PHE A 56 -8.28 -3.44 -12.65
N ASN A 57 -7.75 -2.97 -13.78
CA ASN A 57 -8.04 -3.50 -15.13
C ASN A 57 -6.90 -4.30 -15.80
N PHE A 58 -5.77 -4.54 -15.12
CA PHE A 58 -4.63 -5.31 -15.65
C PHE A 58 -4.63 -6.78 -15.17
N GLU A 59 -3.71 -7.64 -15.58
CA GLU A 59 -3.58 -9.01 -15.02
C GLU A 59 -2.64 -9.00 -13.80
N GLY A 60 -3.01 -9.65 -12.70
CA GLY A 60 -2.26 -9.54 -11.45
C GLY A 60 -2.73 -10.54 -10.39
N ALA A 61 -1.83 -10.87 -9.46
CA ALA A 61 -2.08 -11.77 -8.35
C ALA A 61 -1.66 -11.09 -7.04
N TRP A 62 -2.49 -11.23 -6.02
CA TRP A 62 -2.25 -10.68 -4.69
C TRP A 62 -2.09 -11.81 -3.71
N PHE A 63 -1.08 -11.70 -2.87
CA PHE A 63 -0.73 -12.71 -1.89
C PHE A 63 -0.70 -12.10 -0.50
N ASN A 64 -1.18 -12.85 0.47
CA ASN A 64 -0.95 -12.56 1.87
C ASN A 64 0.10 -13.53 2.41
N THR A 65 1.13 -12.98 3.04
CA THR A 65 2.22 -13.72 3.70
C THR A 65 1.77 -14.34 5.02
N PHE A 66 0.73 -13.77 5.65
CA PHE A 66 0.18 -14.28 6.91
C PHE A 66 -0.77 -15.44 6.64
N VAL A 67 -0.20 -16.64 6.64
CA VAL A 67 -0.92 -17.87 6.99
C VAL A 67 -0.90 -17.93 8.54
N ASP A 68 -2.03 -18.16 9.20
CA ASP A 68 -2.16 -18.34 10.66
C ASP A 68 -2.26 -17.09 11.57
N MET A 69 -3.20 -16.19 11.30
CA MET A 69 -3.78 -15.33 12.35
C MET A 69 -5.33 -15.41 12.34
N LEU A 70 -5.86 -16.64 12.41
CA LEU A 70 -7.16 -17.01 12.99
C LEU A 70 -7.17 -18.51 13.29
#